data_AF-A0A2V8BYR7-F1
#
_entry.id   AF-A0A2V8BYR7-F1
#
_cell.length_a   1.000
_cell.length_b   1.000
_cell.length_c   1.000
_cell.angle_alpha   90.00
_cell.angle_beta   90.00
_cell.angle_gamma   90.00
#
_symmetry.space_group_name_H-M   'P 1'
#
loop_
_entity.id
_entity.type
_entity.pdbx_description
1 polymer ?
#
loop_
_entity_poly.entity_id
_entity_poly.type
_entity_poly.pdbx_seq_one_letter_code
_entity_poly.pdbx_strand_id
1 'polypeptide(L)'
;MEANQQLHAYTVLQENTKSTTFEPHLHAPGMRMCLEAIWGYTIQTLSCAGYDHNWVRGYAYEDDYAPLLPKGTILHIIGFMDNSPSNRNIPDPRNWQGSGNRSIANMFIDLGMGVSMTDEQFQEEMARRREKLK
;
A
#
# COMPACT_ATOMS: atom_id res chain seq x y z
N MET A 1 10.40 -13.89 -19.05
CA MET A 1 10.50 -13.27 -17.71
C MET A 1 10.27 -11.81 -17.95
N GLU A 2 9.25 -11.26 -17.31
CA GLU A 2 8.65 -10.02 -17.77
C GLU A 2 8.86 -8.89 -16.76
N ALA A 3 8.97 -7.67 -17.27
CA ALA A 3 8.81 -6.46 -16.47
C ALA A 3 7.33 -6.24 -16.14
N ASN A 4 7.05 -5.42 -15.12
CA ASN A 4 5.70 -5.02 -14.71
C ASN A 4 4.77 -6.17 -14.30
N GLN A 5 5.32 -7.25 -13.73
CA GLN A 5 4.51 -8.28 -13.10
C GLN A 5 3.76 -7.67 -11.91
N GLN A 6 2.46 -7.95 -11.79
CA GLN A 6 1.63 -7.40 -10.73
C GLN A 6 1.38 -8.46 -9.65
N LEU A 7 1.54 -8.02 -8.40
CA LEU A 7 1.11 -8.76 -7.22
C LEU A 7 -0.03 -7.98 -6.57
N HIS A 8 -1.04 -8.71 -6.11
CA HIS A 8 -2.22 -8.13 -5.47
C HIS A 8 -2.42 -8.78 -4.12
N ALA A 9 -2.74 -7.96 -3.12
CA ALA A 9 -3.17 -8.45 -1.82
C ALA A 9 -4.31 -7.57 -1.30
N TYR A 10 -5.21 -8.20 -0.56
CA TYR A 10 -6.46 -7.60 -0.12
C TYR A 10 -6.64 -7.82 1.38
N THR A 11 -7.20 -6.83 2.07
CA THR A 11 -7.59 -6.96 3.48
C THR A 11 -8.88 -6.19 3.71
N VAL A 12 -9.83 -6.81 4.42
CA VAL A 12 -11.09 -6.16 4.80
C VAL A 12 -10.90 -5.49 6.16
N LEU A 13 -11.11 -4.19 6.23
CA LEU A 13 -11.09 -3.45 7.49
C LEU A 13 -12.26 -3.88 8.38
N GLN A 14 -11.95 -4.37 9.57
CA GLN A 14 -12.96 -4.79 10.55
C GLN A 14 -13.52 -3.60 11.34
N GLU A 15 -12.76 -2.51 11.42
CA GLU A 15 -13.08 -1.30 12.17
C GLU A 15 -12.94 -0.07 11.25
N ASN A 16 -13.56 1.04 11.62
CA ASN A 16 -13.27 2.31 10.95
C ASN A 16 -11.80 2.63 11.20
N THR A 17 -11.08 3.07 10.18
CA THR A 17 -9.62 3.23 10.26
C THR A 17 -9.21 4.57 9.66
N LYS A 18 -8.38 5.31 10.39
CA LYS A 18 -7.62 6.45 9.85
C LYS A 18 -6.24 5.96 9.44
N SER A 19 -5.92 5.99 8.15
CA SER A 19 -4.57 5.66 7.66
C SER A 19 -3.66 6.87 7.85
N THR A 20 -2.57 6.71 8.61
CA THR A 20 -1.65 7.81 8.95
C THR A 20 -0.40 7.81 8.08
N THR A 21 0.06 6.64 7.65
CA THR A 21 1.19 6.53 6.73
C THR A 21 0.95 5.45 5.67
N PHE A 22 1.64 5.59 4.55
CA PHE A 22 1.82 4.56 3.53
C PHE A 22 3.31 4.22 3.45
N GLU A 23 3.69 2.95 3.58
CA GLU A 23 5.08 2.53 3.50
C GLU A 23 5.21 1.32 2.57
N PRO A 24 5.51 1.53 1.28
CA PRO A 24 5.64 0.43 0.35
C PRO A 24 6.88 -0.40 0.69
N HIS A 25 6.69 -1.70 0.91
CA HIS A 25 7.79 -2.62 1.18
C HIS A 25 7.81 -3.77 0.18
N LEU A 26 8.84 -3.77 -0.67
CA LEU A 26 9.07 -4.76 -1.70
C LEU A 26 10.52 -5.25 -1.62
N HIS A 27 10.81 -6.42 -2.16
CA HIS A 27 12.20 -6.86 -2.32
C HIS A 27 12.84 -6.33 -3.61
N ALA A 28 14.04 -6.79 -3.92
CA ALA A 28 14.88 -6.35 -5.03
C ALA A 28 14.18 -6.11 -6.40
N PRO A 29 13.20 -6.94 -6.85
CA PRO A 29 12.51 -6.67 -8.10
C PRO A 29 11.47 -5.54 -8.04
N GLY A 30 11.16 -4.99 -6.87
CA GLY A 30 10.13 -3.97 -6.69
C GLY A 30 10.42 -2.69 -7.48
N MET A 31 9.39 -2.17 -8.16
CA MET A 31 9.47 -0.92 -8.92
C MET A 31 8.50 0.14 -8.44
N ARG A 32 7.34 -0.28 -7.93
CA ARG A 32 6.23 0.59 -7.52
C ARG A 32 5.27 -0.19 -6.66
N MET A 33 4.62 0.51 -5.74
CA MET A 33 3.43 -0.02 -5.07
C MET A 33 2.37 1.06 -4.97
N CYS A 34 1.10 0.65 -5.14
CA CYS A 34 -0.05 1.49 -4.85
C CYS A 34 -0.90 0.86 -3.75
N LEU A 35 -1.60 1.72 -3.01
CA LEU A 35 -2.65 1.38 -2.07
C LEU A 35 -3.98 1.94 -2.58
N GLU A 36 -4.99 1.08 -2.64
CA GLU A 36 -6.36 1.43 -3.00
C GLU A 36 -7.32 1.10 -1.85
N ALA A 37 -8.36 1.92 -1.74
CA ALA A 37 -9.55 1.63 -0.95
C ALA A 37 -10.70 1.29 -1.88
N ILE A 38 -11.36 0.16 -1.60
CA ILE A 38 -12.54 -0.31 -2.32
C ILE A 38 -13.71 -0.31 -1.35
N TRP A 39 -14.78 0.41 -1.70
CA TRP A 39 -16.00 0.48 -0.92
C TRP A 39 -17.22 0.52 -1.86
N GLY A 40 -18.16 -0.39 -1.66
CA GLY A 40 -19.28 -0.56 -2.59
C GLY A 40 -18.78 -0.89 -4.00
N TYR A 41 -19.13 -0.04 -4.96
CA TYR A 41 -18.67 -0.12 -6.36
C TYR A 41 -17.52 0.85 -6.68
N THR A 42 -17.04 1.61 -5.69
CA THR A 42 -15.99 2.61 -5.86
C THR A 42 -14.62 2.00 -5.57
N ILE A 43 -13.67 2.23 -6.47
CA ILE A 43 -12.25 1.94 -6.28
C ILE A 43 -11.52 3.28 -6.32
N GLN A 44 -10.77 3.58 -5.26
CA GLN A 44 -9.99 4.81 -5.16
C GLN A 44 -8.56 4.49 -4.80
N THR A 45 -7.62 4.88 -5.65
CA THR A 45 -6.19 4.89 -5.30
C THR A 45 -5.94 5.98 -4.24
N LEU A 46 -5.47 5.56 -3.07
CA LEU A 46 -5.11 6.47 -1.96
C LEU A 46 -3.70 7.02 -2.13
N SER A 47 -2.76 6.13 -2.45
CA SER A 47 -1.35 6.44 -2.64
C SER A 47 -0.73 5.55 -3.70
N CYS A 48 0.25 6.08 -4.42
CA CYS A 48 1.12 5.26 -5.23
C CYS A 48 2.52 5.89 -5.32
N ALA A 49 3.55 5.08 -5.11
CA ALA A 49 4.92 5.56 -5.12
C ALA A 49 5.82 4.61 -5.92
N GLY A 50 6.72 5.21 -6.71
CA GLY A 50 7.88 4.49 -7.23
C GLY A 50 8.72 3.95 -6.08
N TYR A 51 9.36 2.80 -6.31
CA TYR A 51 10.10 2.06 -5.31
C TYR A 51 11.54 1.84 -5.76
N ASP A 52 12.48 2.18 -4.89
CA ASP A 52 13.89 1.81 -5.00
C ASP A 52 14.23 0.97 -3.78
N HIS A 53 14.63 -0.28 -3.99
CA HIS A 53 14.95 -1.20 -2.91
C HIS A 53 16.10 -0.70 -2.01
N ASN A 54 16.97 0.17 -2.54
CA ASN A 54 18.05 0.79 -1.77
C ASN A 54 17.59 1.99 -0.94
N TRP A 55 16.40 2.53 -1.23
CA TRP A 55 15.88 3.73 -0.58
C TRP A 55 14.37 3.59 -0.28
N VAL A 56 14.06 2.89 0.81
CA VAL A 56 12.68 2.71 1.29
C VAL A 56 12.24 3.93 2.11
N ARG A 57 11.02 4.43 1.85
CA ARG A 57 10.44 5.58 2.55
C ARG A 57 9.04 5.27 3.04
N GLY A 58 8.74 5.69 4.27
CA GLY A 58 7.37 5.92 4.72
C GLY A 58 6.89 7.31 4.31
N TYR A 59 5.64 7.40 3.88
CA TYR A 59 4.95 8.63 3.50
C TYR A 59 3.85 8.91 4.51
N ALA A 60 4.03 9.93 5.35
CA ALA A 60 2.98 10.39 6.24
C ALA A 60 1.96 11.22 5.48
N TYR A 61 0.67 10.98 5.73
CA TYR A 61 -0.37 11.88 5.26
C TYR A 61 -0.45 13.10 6.17
N GLU A 62 -0.74 14.26 5.59
CA GLU A 62 -1.05 15.47 6.35
C GLU A 62 -2.28 15.25 7.24
N ASP A 63 -2.31 15.87 8.42
CA ASP A 63 -3.25 15.55 9.52
C ASP A 63 -4.72 15.47 9.10
N ASP A 64 -5.15 16.42 8.27
CA ASP A 64 -6.50 16.45 7.80
C ASP A 64 -6.65 15.60 6.50
N TYR A 65 -5.61 15.41 5.69
CA TYR A 65 -5.68 14.67 4.41
C TYR A 65 -5.49 13.15 4.53
N ALA A 66 -5.17 12.66 5.72
CA ALA A 66 -5.17 11.25 6.06
C ALA A 66 -6.50 10.56 5.66
N PRO A 67 -6.45 9.44 4.92
CA PRO A 67 -7.65 8.70 4.54
C PRO A 67 -8.46 8.22 5.75
N LEU A 68 -9.75 8.56 5.78
CA LEU A 68 -10.72 8.07 6.74
C LEU A 68 -11.57 6.99 6.06
N LEU A 69 -11.34 5.74 6.47
CA LEU A 69 -11.89 4.57 5.81
C LEU A 69 -12.93 3.90 6.71
N PRO A 70 -14.19 3.75 6.26
CA PRO A 70 -15.21 3.09 7.06
C PRO A 70 -14.94 1.58 7.16
N LYS A 71 -15.42 0.95 8.24
CA LYS A 71 -15.43 -0.51 8.41
C LYS A 71 -16.06 -1.19 7.19
N GLY A 72 -15.51 -2.32 6.77
CA GLY A 72 -15.89 -3.04 5.56
C GLY A 72 -15.21 -2.56 4.27
N THR A 73 -14.44 -1.46 4.31
CA THR A 73 -13.57 -1.09 3.18
C THR A 73 -12.55 -2.19 2.94
N ILE A 74 -12.35 -2.56 1.68
CA ILE A 74 -11.28 -3.47 1.26
C ILE A 74 -10.06 -2.62 0.91
N LEU A 75 -8.99 -2.78 1.67
CA LEU A 75 -7.67 -2.30 1.28
C LEU A 75 -7.11 -3.25 0.23
N HIS A 76 -6.61 -2.68 -0.86
CA HIS A 76 -6.01 -3.40 -1.97
C HIS A 76 -4.64 -2.79 -2.25
N ILE A 77 -3.58 -3.57 -2.03
CA ILE A 77 -2.24 -3.18 -2.45
C ILE A 77 -1.92 -3.82 -3.79
N ILE A 78 -1.23 -3.06 -4.65
CA ILE A 78 -0.74 -3.51 -5.95
C ILE A 78 0.77 -3.29 -5.99
N GLY A 79 1.54 -4.35 -6.16
CA GLY A 79 2.99 -4.32 -6.28
C GLY A 79 3.42 -4.60 -7.71
N PHE A 80 4.35 -3.81 -8.21
CA PHE A 80 4.91 -3.97 -9.55
C PHE A 80 6.34 -4.46 -9.44
N MET A 81 6.61 -5.60 -10.07
CA MET A 81 7.90 -6.30 -10.04
C MET A 81 8.51 -6.33 -11.45
N ASP A 82 9.82 -6.11 -11.55
CA ASP A 82 10.59 -6.32 -12.78
C ASP A 82 11.57 -7.47 -12.60
N ASN A 83 11.20 -8.65 -13.11
CA ASN A 83 12.06 -9.83 -13.14
C ASN A 83 12.81 -10.00 -14.47
N SER A 84 12.89 -8.95 -15.30
CA SER A 84 13.62 -9.01 -16.56
C SER A 84 15.13 -9.14 -16.33
N PRO A 85 15.89 -9.74 -17.27
CA PRO A 85 17.35 -9.81 -17.20
C PRO A 85 18.07 -8.45 -17.16
N SER A 86 17.37 -7.35 -17.49
CA SER A 86 17.91 -5.99 -17.41
C SER A 86 17.89 -5.40 -16.00
N ASN A 87 17.11 -5.96 -15.05
CA ASN A 87 17.06 -5.46 -13.69
C ASN A 87 18.34 -5.84 -12.92
N ARG A 88 19.22 -4.84 -12.73
CA ARG A 88 20.52 -5.03 -12.07
C ARG A 88 20.42 -5.38 -10.58
N ASN A 89 19.25 -5.20 -9.96
CA ASN A 89 19.03 -5.56 -8.56
C ASN A 89 18.87 -7.08 -8.37
N ILE A 90 18.64 -7.84 -9.45
CA ILE A 90 18.38 -9.28 -9.40
C ILE A 90 19.65 -10.06 -9.78
N PRO A 91 20.23 -10.86 -8.87
CA PRO A 91 21.46 -11.60 -9.14
C PRO A 91 21.31 -12.70 -10.21
N ASP A 92 20.19 -13.42 -10.21
CA ASP A 92 19.88 -14.42 -11.23
C ASP A 92 18.38 -14.37 -11.56
N PRO A 93 17.99 -13.74 -12.68
CA PRO A 93 16.58 -13.59 -13.03
C PRO A 93 15.91 -14.93 -13.29
N ARG A 94 16.65 -15.98 -13.67
CA ARG A 94 16.09 -17.31 -14.00
C ARG A 94 15.54 -18.04 -12.78
N ASN A 95 15.97 -17.66 -11.58
CA ASN A 95 15.45 -18.24 -10.36
C ASN A 95 14.03 -17.75 -10.10
N TRP A 96 13.13 -18.69 -9.83
CA TRP A 96 11.79 -18.33 -9.39
C TRP A 96 11.87 -17.66 -8.01
N GLN A 97 11.33 -16.44 -7.91
CA GLN A 97 11.29 -15.66 -6.67
C GLN A 97 9.87 -15.62 -6.12
N GLY A 98 9.55 -16.58 -5.25
CA GLY A 98 8.28 -16.62 -4.51
C GLY A 98 8.25 -15.73 -3.28
N SER A 99 7.12 -15.74 -2.56
CA SER A 99 7.02 -15.04 -1.28
C SER A 99 7.98 -15.62 -0.23
N GLY A 100 8.68 -14.76 0.52
CA GLY A 100 9.49 -15.18 1.66
C GLY A 100 10.45 -14.11 2.18
N ASN A 101 10.96 -14.34 3.39
CA ASN A 101 11.80 -13.37 4.11
C ASN A 101 13.28 -13.38 3.68
N ARG A 102 13.68 -14.27 2.76
CA ARG A 102 15.07 -14.33 2.29
C ARG A 102 15.30 -13.23 1.26
N SER A 103 16.51 -12.70 1.18
CA SER A 103 16.88 -11.68 0.17
C SER A 103 16.73 -12.14 -1.29
N ILE A 104 16.68 -13.45 -1.53
CA ILE A 104 16.45 -14.06 -2.86
C ILE A 104 14.97 -14.47 -3.10
N ALA A 105 14.12 -14.23 -2.11
CA ALA A 105 12.67 -14.35 -2.22
C ALA A 105 12.07 -12.94 -2.34
N ASN A 106 10.75 -12.84 -2.47
CA ASN A 106 10.01 -11.59 -2.57
C ASN A 106 9.19 -11.30 -1.32
N MET A 107 9.17 -10.04 -0.91
CA MET A 107 8.13 -9.49 -0.05
C MET A 107 7.34 -8.44 -0.81
N PHE A 108 6.08 -8.31 -0.42
CA PHE A 108 5.12 -7.37 -0.98
C PHE A 108 4.08 -7.09 0.10
N ILE A 109 4.33 -6.03 0.87
CA ILE A 109 3.48 -5.62 2.00
C ILE A 109 3.48 -4.09 2.10
N ASP A 110 2.41 -3.53 2.64
CA ASP A 110 2.40 -2.16 3.14
C ASP A 110 2.72 -2.21 4.63
N LEU A 111 3.77 -1.46 5.04
CA LEU A 111 4.15 -1.27 6.45
C LEU A 111 3.59 0.05 7.02
N GLY A 112 2.70 0.70 6.26
CA GLY A 112 1.98 1.89 6.68
C GLY A 112 1.20 1.67 7.98
N MET A 113 1.02 2.77 8.69
CA MET A 113 0.32 2.80 9.97
C MET A 113 -1.13 3.24 9.77
N GLY A 114 -2.00 2.65 10.57
CA GLY A 114 -3.40 3.05 10.70
C GLY A 114 -3.83 3.02 12.15
N VAL A 115 -4.85 3.80 12.47
CA VAL A 115 -5.46 3.88 13.79
C VAL A 115 -6.92 3.47 13.67
N SER A 116 -7.31 2.44 14.40
CA SER A 116 -8.71 2.05 14.55
C SER A 116 -9.51 3.13 15.28
N MET A 117 -10.74 3.34 14.85
CA MET A 117 -11.65 4.35 15.39
C MET A 117 -12.98 3.72 15.75
N THR A 118 -13.57 4.17 16.86
CA THR A 118 -14.98 3.88 17.15
C THR A 118 -15.90 4.56 16.13
N ASP A 119 -17.16 4.13 16.05
CA ASP A 119 -18.14 4.77 15.17
C ASP A 119 -18.30 6.28 15.52
N GLU A 120 -18.28 6.64 16.81
CA GLU A 120 -18.37 8.04 17.27
C GLU A 120 -17.15 8.87 16.82
N GLN A 121 -15.93 8.38 17.07
CA GLN A 121 -14.69 9.05 16.67
C GLN A 121 -14.63 9.27 15.16
N PHE A 122 -15.07 8.28 14.38
CA PHE A 122 -15.08 8.38 12.93
C PHE A 122 -16.05 9.45 12.43
N GLN A 123 -17.27 9.50 12.98
CA GLN A 123 -18.25 10.53 12.59
C GLN A 123 -17.80 11.93 12.98
N GLU A 124 -17.21 12.10 14.17
CA GLU A 124 -16.66 13.37 14.63
C GLU A 124 -15.56 13.88 13.70
N GLU A 125 -14.58 13.02 13.37
CA GLU A 125 -13.48 13.39 12.48
C GLU A 125 -13.96 13.71 11.05
N MET A 126 -14.93 12.94 10.54
CA MET A 126 -15.57 13.23 9.25
C MET A 126 -16.32 14.57 9.25
N ALA A 127 -17.02 14.91 10.34
CA ALA A 127 -17.71 16.19 10.49
C ALA A 127 -16.70 17.36 10.52
N ARG A 128 -15.65 17.24 11.34
CA ARG A 128 -14.54 18.20 11.41
C ARG A 128 -13.91 18.42 10.03
N ARG A 129 -13.75 17.33 9.26
CA ARG A 129 -13.15 17.40 7.93
C ARG A 129 -14.02 18.14 6.92
N ARG A 130 -15.33 17.92 6.96
CA ARG A 130 -16.30 18.63 6.12
C ARG A 130 -16.35 20.12 6.41
N GLU A 131 -16.13 20.55 7.65
CA GLU A 131 -16.10 21.97 7.99
C GLU A 131 -14.82 22.65 7.48
N LYS A 132 -13.67 21.99 7.62
CA LYS A 132 -12.38 22.51 7.17
C LYS A 132 -12.18 22.55 5.66
N LEU A 133 -12.83 21.64 4.92
CA LEU A 133 -12.69 21.49 3.46
C LEU A 133 -13.82 22.14 2.65
N LYS A 134 -14.74 22.87 3.30
CA LYS A 134 -15.67 23.77 2.61
C LYS A 134 -14.91 24.88 1.90
#